data_AF-A0AAW1SMY4-F1
#
_entry.id   AF-A0AAW1SMY4-F1
#
_cell.length_a   1.000
_cell.length_b   1.000
_cell.length_c   1.000
_cell.angle_alpha   90.00
_cell.angle_beta   90.00
_cell.angle_gamma   90.00
#
_symmetry.space_group_name_H-M   'P 1'
#
loop_
_entity.id
_entity.type
_entity.pdbx_description
1 polymer ?
#
loop_
_entity_poly.entity_id
_entity_poly.type
_entity_poly.pdbx_seq_one_letter_code
_entity_poly.pdbx_strand_id
1 'polypeptide(L)'
;MPAGGDVKLEGVQEARLAVRSNGGNVDVGKTRATQATISTGAPGSPSPGGSLSGNLTAASANIWTNGGSIHLSKFLGKQLSISSARELLAAVIEVPSLVADIKIDAAYAEHIFIDSGGLKLVVGELNCRPGAAMLQTSGAALEVSGLDGSAVLQSRGGPMQLRVHKNALSVYADSGGADIACYIPPDLVGHVSMLGRRLHIPPDLQASEGLQGRRMWNVMELQGSQREDGRLSGRQPMELSNSSEEVQKAGITLDAGLKGTITVQQQSWLAAIAAKQGLKR
;
A
#
# COMPACT_ATOMS: atom_id res chain seq x y z
N MET A 1 -19.20 21.20 -24.73
CA MET A 1 -17.96 21.96 -24.43
C MET A 1 -16.82 21.27 -25.17
N PRO A 2 -15.87 21.99 -25.79
CA PRO A 2 -14.74 21.33 -26.44
C PRO A 2 -13.95 20.54 -25.40
N ALA A 3 -13.69 19.26 -25.68
CA ALA A 3 -12.76 18.47 -24.90
C ALA A 3 -11.40 19.17 -24.92
N GLY A 4 -10.77 19.34 -23.75
CA GLY A 4 -9.46 19.98 -23.70
C GLY A 4 -8.41 19.17 -24.45
N GLY A 5 -7.40 19.86 -24.99
CA GLY A 5 -6.34 19.23 -25.78
C GLY A 5 -5.38 18.41 -24.91
N ASP A 6 -4.77 17.40 -25.52
CA ASP A 6 -3.72 16.61 -24.89
C ASP A 6 -2.47 17.46 -24.59
N VAL A 7 -1.82 17.17 -23.48
CA VAL A 7 -0.59 17.83 -23.02
C VAL A 7 0.53 16.81 -22.95
N LYS A 8 1.64 17.07 -23.63
CA LYS A 8 2.86 16.26 -23.53
C LYS A 8 4.02 17.12 -23.07
N LEU A 9 4.69 16.69 -22.00
CA LEU A 9 5.90 17.32 -21.50
C LEU A 9 7.12 16.50 -21.93
N GLU A 10 8.03 17.09 -22.69
CA GLU A 10 9.26 16.42 -23.14
C GLU A 10 10.37 16.40 -22.06
N GLY A 11 10.07 16.89 -20.87
CA GLY A 11 10.97 16.92 -19.72
C GLY A 11 10.94 18.28 -19.04
N VAL A 12 10.67 18.27 -17.74
CA VAL A 12 10.76 19.47 -16.89
C VAL A 12 11.85 19.20 -15.87
N GLN A 13 12.73 20.17 -15.67
CA GLN A 13 13.81 20.09 -14.68
C GLN A 13 13.70 21.25 -13.69
N GLU A 14 13.53 20.90 -12.41
CA GLU A 14 13.66 21.78 -11.24
C GLU A 14 12.73 23.00 -11.23
N ALA A 15 11.57 22.91 -11.87
CA ALA A 15 10.57 23.98 -11.90
C ALA A 15 9.38 23.71 -10.97
N ARG A 16 8.55 24.74 -10.76
CA ARG A 16 7.17 24.53 -10.32
C ARG A 16 6.33 24.18 -11.55
N LEU A 17 5.61 23.07 -11.50
CA LEU A 17 4.80 22.58 -12.60
C LEU A 17 3.31 22.74 -12.27
N ALA A 18 2.57 23.37 -13.17
CA ALA A 18 1.11 23.38 -13.14
C ALA A 18 0.58 22.97 -14.53
N VAL A 19 -0.14 21.86 -14.61
CA VAL A 19 -0.73 21.34 -15.86
C VAL A 19 -2.23 21.18 -15.70
N ARG A 20 -2.98 21.66 -16.69
CA ARG A 20 -4.43 21.46 -16.78
C ARG A 20 -4.82 21.11 -18.21
N SER A 21 -5.48 19.97 -18.42
CA SER A 21 -5.88 19.50 -19.75
C SER A 21 -7.39 19.49 -20.01
N ASN A 22 -8.24 19.83 -19.02
CA ASN A 22 -9.71 19.94 -19.17
C ASN A 22 -10.36 18.77 -19.95
N GLY A 23 -9.92 17.53 -19.71
CA GLY A 23 -10.40 16.32 -20.40
C GLY A 23 -9.38 15.66 -21.32
N GLY A 24 -8.33 16.37 -21.72
CA GLY A 24 -7.24 15.80 -22.53
C GLY A 24 -6.29 14.92 -21.72
N ASN A 25 -5.56 14.04 -22.38
CA ASN A 25 -4.54 13.23 -21.75
C ASN A 25 -3.31 14.08 -21.40
N VAL A 26 -2.64 13.74 -20.30
CA VAL A 26 -1.40 14.38 -19.85
C VAL A 26 -0.31 13.32 -19.79
N ASP A 27 0.73 13.47 -20.60
CA ASP A 27 1.97 12.70 -20.51
C ASP A 27 3.06 13.60 -19.91
N VAL A 28 3.49 13.30 -18.69
CA VAL A 28 4.56 14.05 -18.01
C VAL A 28 5.96 13.52 -18.31
N GLY A 29 6.09 12.46 -19.11
CA GLY A 29 7.39 11.90 -19.52
C GLY A 29 8.30 11.60 -18.32
N LYS A 30 9.49 12.20 -18.29
CA LYS A 30 10.38 12.20 -17.13
C LYS A 30 10.47 13.61 -16.56
N THR A 31 9.64 13.90 -15.56
CA THR A 31 9.57 15.25 -14.98
C THR A 31 10.16 15.29 -13.57
N ARG A 32 11.05 16.28 -13.35
CA ARG A 32 11.57 16.66 -12.04
C ARG A 32 11.08 18.08 -11.71
N ALA A 33 10.30 18.22 -10.64
CA ALA A 33 9.73 19.48 -10.19
C ALA A 33 10.01 19.71 -8.70
N THR A 34 9.91 20.95 -8.24
CA THR A 34 9.84 21.23 -6.79
C THR A 34 8.43 20.99 -6.27
N GLN A 35 7.44 21.46 -7.02
CA GLN A 35 6.02 21.25 -6.80
C GLN A 35 5.34 20.91 -8.13
N ALA A 36 4.42 19.95 -8.12
CA ALA A 36 3.63 19.60 -9.29
C ALA A 36 2.14 19.60 -8.97
N THR A 37 1.36 20.37 -9.72
CA THR A 37 -0.10 20.36 -9.65
C THR A 37 -0.63 19.97 -11.03
N ILE A 38 -1.27 18.82 -11.15
CA ILE A 38 -1.75 18.27 -12.41
C ILE A 38 -3.25 17.99 -12.30
N SER A 39 -4.04 18.54 -13.23
CA SER A 39 -5.50 18.34 -13.28
C SER A 39 -5.91 17.91 -14.68
N THR A 40 -6.47 16.71 -14.84
CA THR A 40 -6.94 16.22 -16.15
C THR A 40 -8.41 16.50 -16.42
N GLY A 41 -9.08 17.22 -15.53
CA GLY A 41 -10.43 17.76 -15.71
C GLY A 41 -10.68 18.97 -14.80
N ALA A 42 -11.93 19.38 -14.66
CA ALA A 42 -12.34 20.42 -13.72
C ALA A 42 -13.20 19.84 -12.58
N PRO A 43 -12.89 20.15 -11.30
CA PRO A 43 -13.72 19.73 -10.16
C PRO A 43 -15.20 20.13 -10.34
N GLY A 44 -16.11 19.21 -10.07
CA GLY A 44 -17.56 19.41 -10.23
C GLY A 44 -18.05 19.46 -11.69
N SER A 45 -17.16 19.28 -12.67
CA SER A 45 -17.58 19.18 -14.07
C SER A 45 -18.22 17.82 -14.34
N PRO A 46 -19.33 17.76 -15.10
CA PRO A 46 -19.89 16.49 -15.55
C PRO A 46 -19.07 15.84 -16.68
N SER A 47 -18.06 16.55 -17.23
CA SER A 47 -17.24 16.03 -18.32
C SER A 47 -16.16 15.09 -17.77
N PRO A 48 -15.98 13.88 -18.33
CA PRO A 48 -14.93 12.96 -17.89
C PRO A 48 -13.55 13.61 -18.01
N GLY A 49 -12.68 13.30 -17.06
CA GLY A 49 -11.29 13.73 -17.08
C GLY A 49 -10.48 12.91 -18.07
N GLY A 50 -9.36 13.46 -18.54
CA GLY A 50 -8.39 12.72 -19.33
C GLY A 50 -7.49 11.84 -18.46
N SER A 51 -6.63 11.06 -19.11
CA SER A 51 -5.69 10.18 -18.41
C SER A 51 -4.36 10.89 -18.11
N LEU A 52 -3.68 10.49 -17.05
CA LEU A 52 -2.32 10.92 -16.73
C LEU A 52 -1.35 9.74 -16.85
N SER A 53 -0.20 9.95 -17.49
CA SER A 53 0.88 8.95 -17.51
C SER A 53 2.27 9.56 -17.37
N GLY A 54 3.23 8.79 -16.84
CA GLY A 54 4.66 9.13 -16.87
C GLY A 54 5.42 8.85 -15.55
N ASN A 55 6.57 9.51 -15.41
CA ASN A 55 7.43 9.47 -14.23
C ASN A 55 7.52 10.87 -13.61
N LEU A 56 7.25 10.96 -12.31
CA LEU A 56 7.21 12.22 -11.59
C LEU A 56 8.13 12.19 -10.37
N THR A 57 9.13 13.06 -10.37
CA THR A 57 9.94 13.36 -9.18
C THR A 57 9.58 14.76 -8.72
N ALA A 58 8.94 14.90 -7.56
CA ALA A 58 8.59 16.20 -7.02
C ALA A 58 8.61 16.21 -5.50
N ALA A 59 9.05 17.31 -4.86
CA ALA A 59 8.98 17.37 -3.40
C ALA A 59 7.52 17.27 -2.91
N SER A 60 6.60 17.92 -3.61
CA SER A 60 5.15 17.78 -3.41
C SER A 60 4.44 17.64 -4.76
N ALA A 61 3.54 16.67 -4.88
CA ALA A 61 2.69 16.48 -6.05
C ALA A 61 1.22 16.38 -5.65
N ASN A 62 0.37 17.16 -6.31
CA ASN A 62 -1.08 17.12 -6.20
C ASN A 62 -1.66 16.80 -7.58
N ILE A 63 -2.30 15.64 -7.70
CA ILE A 63 -2.87 15.14 -8.94
C ILE A 63 -4.37 14.97 -8.74
N TRP A 64 -5.13 15.52 -9.68
CA TRP A 64 -6.58 15.40 -9.67
C TRP A 64 -7.09 14.94 -11.04
N THR A 65 -8.04 14.00 -11.04
CA THR A 65 -8.73 13.49 -12.24
C THR A 65 -10.23 13.37 -12.00
N ASN A 66 -11.02 13.46 -13.07
CA ASN A 66 -12.46 13.24 -13.02
C ASN A 66 -12.81 11.87 -13.64
N GLY A 67 -12.39 10.79 -12.99
CA GLY A 67 -12.62 9.42 -13.47
C GLY A 67 -11.71 8.95 -14.62
N GLY A 68 -10.74 9.76 -15.05
CA GLY A 68 -9.71 9.33 -16.01
C GLY A 68 -8.60 8.52 -15.33
N SER A 69 -7.95 7.61 -16.07
CA SER A 69 -6.89 6.75 -15.51
C SER A 69 -5.65 7.54 -15.11
N ILE A 70 -4.94 7.05 -14.09
CA ILE A 70 -3.63 7.57 -13.70
C ILE A 70 -2.64 6.42 -13.71
N HIS A 71 -1.58 6.52 -14.51
CA HIS A 71 -0.51 5.54 -14.55
C HIS A 71 0.86 6.18 -14.33
N LEU A 72 1.37 6.10 -13.11
CA LEU A 72 2.72 6.54 -12.78
C LEU A 72 3.66 5.34 -12.68
N SER A 73 4.64 5.24 -13.58
CA SER A 73 5.65 4.18 -13.45
C SER A 73 6.57 4.42 -12.25
N LYS A 74 6.76 5.69 -11.85
CA LYS A 74 7.49 6.02 -10.63
C LYS A 74 7.09 7.39 -10.09
N PHE A 75 6.88 7.45 -8.77
CA PHE A 75 6.85 8.68 -8.01
C PHE A 75 7.97 8.71 -6.96
N LEU A 76 8.69 9.84 -6.87
CA LEU A 76 9.69 10.10 -5.83
C LEU A 76 9.49 11.52 -5.27
N GLY A 77 9.32 11.65 -3.97
CA GLY A 77 9.03 12.93 -3.36
C GLY A 77 9.00 12.93 -1.84
N LYS A 78 8.49 14.02 -1.26
CA LYS A 78 8.10 14.05 0.16
C LYS A 78 6.61 13.82 0.33
N GLN A 79 5.80 14.39 -0.56
CA GLN A 79 4.35 14.30 -0.50
C GLN A 79 3.73 13.98 -1.85
N LEU A 80 2.82 13.01 -1.87
CA LEU A 80 1.93 12.70 -2.99
C LEU A 80 0.48 12.80 -2.53
N SER A 81 -0.33 13.57 -3.24
CA SER A 81 -1.78 13.57 -3.10
C SER A 81 -2.40 13.28 -4.46
N ILE A 82 -3.20 12.21 -4.54
CA ILE A 82 -3.99 11.87 -5.72
C ILE A 82 -5.45 11.81 -5.30
N SER A 83 -6.31 12.45 -6.08
CA SER A 83 -7.75 12.36 -5.88
C SER A 83 -8.46 12.19 -7.22
N SER A 84 -9.37 11.23 -7.28
CA SER A 84 -10.26 11.02 -8.41
C SER A 84 -11.70 11.23 -7.96
N ALA A 85 -12.46 12.05 -8.68
CA ALA A 85 -13.89 12.20 -8.40
C ALA A 85 -14.69 11.01 -8.97
N ARG A 86 -15.61 10.47 -8.16
CA ARG A 86 -16.55 9.40 -8.55
C ARG A 86 -17.92 9.93 -8.95
N GLU A 87 -18.05 11.21 -9.26
CA GLU A 87 -19.40 11.78 -9.26
C GLU A 87 -20.16 11.46 -10.57
N LEU A 88 -21.18 10.61 -10.38
CA LEU A 88 -22.49 10.63 -11.05
C LEU A 88 -22.64 9.96 -12.42
N LEU A 89 -21.59 9.72 -13.21
CA LEU A 89 -21.79 9.14 -14.54
C LEU A 89 -22.30 7.69 -14.54
N ALA A 90 -21.95 6.89 -13.52
CA ALA A 90 -22.40 5.50 -13.41
C ALA A 90 -23.89 5.34 -13.03
N ALA A 91 -24.55 6.40 -12.53
CA ALA A 91 -25.96 6.34 -12.12
C ALA A 91 -26.94 6.78 -13.22
N VAL A 92 -26.46 7.51 -14.24
CA VAL A 92 -27.35 8.14 -15.24
C VAL A 92 -27.12 7.58 -16.64
N ILE A 93 -25.95 7.01 -16.92
CA ILE A 93 -25.64 6.49 -18.24
C ILE A 93 -24.91 5.15 -18.05
N GLU A 94 -25.53 4.07 -18.50
CA GLU A 94 -24.84 2.79 -18.76
C GLU A 94 -23.80 3.02 -19.87
N VAL A 95 -22.72 3.73 -19.57
CA VAL A 95 -21.57 3.82 -20.48
C VAL A 95 -20.79 2.54 -20.25
N PRO A 96 -20.80 1.58 -21.20
CA PRO A 96 -19.98 0.40 -21.08
C PRO A 96 -18.53 0.86 -21.24
N SER A 97 -17.65 0.36 -20.38
CA SER A 97 -16.22 0.20 -20.72
C SER A 97 -15.27 1.41 -20.59
N LEU A 98 -15.48 2.31 -19.63
CA LEU A 98 -14.34 3.06 -19.09
C LEU A 98 -13.78 2.32 -17.87
N VAL A 99 -12.90 1.36 -18.14
CA VAL A 99 -12.10 0.68 -17.11
C VAL A 99 -10.96 1.63 -16.71
N ALA A 100 -11.31 2.71 -16.00
CA ALA A 100 -10.31 3.61 -15.46
C ALA A 100 -9.74 3.05 -14.16
N ASP A 101 -8.42 3.18 -13.99
CA ASP A 101 -7.70 2.72 -12.82
C ASP A 101 -6.64 3.75 -12.40
N ILE A 102 -6.22 3.64 -11.14
CA ILE A 102 -5.05 4.34 -10.64
C ILE A 102 -3.98 3.29 -10.40
N LYS A 103 -2.93 3.33 -11.22
CA LYS A 103 -1.78 2.44 -11.16
C LYS A 103 -0.52 3.24 -10.87
N ILE A 104 0.19 2.87 -9.81
CA ILE A 104 1.51 3.41 -9.50
C ILE A 104 2.48 2.26 -9.31
N ASP A 105 3.42 2.07 -10.23
CA ASP A 105 4.33 0.93 -10.15
C ASP A 105 5.29 1.07 -8.95
N ALA A 106 5.72 2.29 -8.63
CA ALA A 106 6.50 2.56 -7.43
C ALA A 106 6.27 3.97 -6.87
N ALA A 107 6.01 4.11 -5.58
CA ALA A 107 5.83 5.36 -4.87
C ALA A 107 6.76 5.45 -3.64
N TYR A 108 7.68 6.40 -3.68
CA TYR A 108 8.65 6.68 -2.61
C TYR A 108 8.43 8.09 -2.07
N ALA A 109 7.73 8.23 -0.95
CA ALA A 109 7.49 9.53 -0.32
C ALA A 109 7.05 9.42 1.13
N GLU A 110 7.44 10.39 1.96
CA GLU A 110 7.11 10.43 3.39
C GLU A 110 5.59 10.40 3.62
N HIS A 111 4.82 11.15 2.84
CA HIS A 111 3.37 11.22 2.95
C HIS A 111 2.69 10.91 1.63
N ILE A 112 1.84 9.90 1.61
CA ILE A 112 1.08 9.50 0.41
C ILE A 112 -0.39 9.47 0.74
N PHE A 113 -1.20 10.25 0.03
CA PHE A 113 -2.65 10.22 0.11
C PHE A 113 -3.21 9.91 -1.27
N ILE A 114 -3.98 8.83 -1.39
CA ILE A 114 -4.64 8.48 -2.65
C ILE A 114 -6.10 8.18 -2.36
N ASP A 115 -7.00 9.01 -2.86
CA ASP A 115 -8.41 8.70 -2.96
C ASP A 115 -8.76 8.39 -4.42
N SER A 116 -9.00 7.12 -4.69
CA SER A 116 -9.33 6.66 -6.04
C SER A 116 -10.76 6.96 -6.46
N GLY A 117 -11.63 7.44 -5.56
CA GLY A 117 -13.03 7.65 -5.87
C GLY A 117 -13.69 6.38 -6.41
N GLY A 118 -13.31 5.19 -5.97
CA GLY A 118 -13.92 3.94 -6.46
C GLY A 118 -13.42 3.46 -7.83
N LEU A 119 -12.32 4.02 -8.34
CA LEU A 119 -11.50 3.34 -9.35
C LEU A 119 -10.69 2.21 -8.69
N LYS A 120 -10.29 1.20 -9.49
CA LYS A 120 -9.31 0.21 -9.01
C LYS A 120 -8.01 0.94 -8.65
N LEU A 121 -7.46 0.66 -7.48
CA LEU A 121 -6.17 1.19 -7.04
C LEU A 121 -5.12 0.09 -6.99
N VAL A 122 -4.05 0.24 -7.77
CA VAL A 122 -2.91 -0.68 -7.81
C VAL A 122 -1.64 0.08 -7.50
N VAL A 123 -0.97 -0.29 -6.42
CA VAL A 123 0.36 0.23 -6.08
C VAL A 123 1.34 -0.94 -6.08
N GLY A 124 2.36 -0.88 -6.93
CA GLY A 124 3.40 -1.91 -7.00
C GLY A 124 4.24 -1.90 -5.73
N GLU A 125 5.14 -0.94 -5.61
CA GLU A 125 6.04 -0.76 -4.47
C GLU A 125 5.71 0.55 -3.73
N LEU A 126 5.43 0.48 -2.43
CA LEU A 126 5.09 1.62 -1.59
C LEU A 126 6.11 1.73 -0.46
N ASN A 127 6.83 2.85 -0.38
CA ASN A 127 7.73 3.14 0.73
C ASN A 127 7.49 4.55 1.25
N CYS A 128 7.02 4.62 2.49
CA CYS A 128 6.60 5.87 3.13
C CYS A 128 7.32 6.20 4.44
N ARG A 129 8.57 5.76 4.60
CA ARG A 129 9.36 6.07 5.79
C ARG A 129 9.94 7.49 5.75
N PRO A 130 9.93 8.26 6.86
CA PRO A 130 9.39 7.93 8.19
C PRO A 130 7.90 8.28 8.39
N GLY A 131 7.22 8.81 7.38
CA GLY A 131 5.82 9.23 7.47
C GLY A 131 4.81 8.08 7.32
N ALA A 132 3.74 8.33 6.56
CA ALA A 132 2.63 7.39 6.41
C ALA A 132 1.89 7.55 5.08
N ALA A 133 1.29 6.44 4.64
CA ALA A 133 0.39 6.38 3.50
C ALA A 133 -1.08 6.22 3.94
N MET A 134 -2.00 6.82 3.20
CA MET A 134 -3.44 6.61 3.28
C MET A 134 -3.95 6.33 1.88
N LEU A 135 -4.41 5.09 1.63
CA LEU A 135 -4.95 4.66 0.36
C LEU A 135 -6.43 4.32 0.53
N GLN A 136 -7.30 5.00 -0.20
CA GLN A 136 -8.74 4.83 -0.11
C GLN A 136 -9.37 4.53 -1.48
N THR A 137 -10.33 3.61 -1.48
CA THR A 137 -11.28 3.40 -2.57
C THR A 137 -12.72 3.44 -2.03
N SER A 138 -13.67 3.66 -2.93
CA SER A 138 -15.11 3.68 -2.61
C SER A 138 -15.81 2.41 -3.11
N GLY A 139 -15.32 1.24 -2.70
CA GLY A 139 -15.89 -0.07 -3.04
C GLY A 139 -15.18 -0.81 -4.17
N ALA A 140 -14.04 -0.31 -4.64
CA ALA A 140 -13.26 -0.94 -5.71
C ALA A 140 -12.06 -1.70 -5.14
N ALA A 141 -11.49 -2.59 -5.96
CA ALA A 141 -10.34 -3.38 -5.54
C ALA A 141 -9.12 -2.50 -5.23
N LEU A 142 -8.40 -2.85 -4.16
CA LEU A 142 -7.16 -2.21 -3.72
C LEU A 142 -6.04 -3.25 -3.66
N GLU A 143 -4.97 -3.02 -4.40
CA GLU A 143 -3.81 -3.92 -4.48
C GLU A 143 -2.52 -3.18 -4.13
N VAL A 144 -1.74 -3.71 -3.18
CA VAL A 144 -0.40 -3.25 -2.83
C VAL A 144 0.57 -4.42 -2.89
N SER A 145 1.53 -4.39 -3.82
CA SER A 145 2.45 -5.51 -4.08
C SER A 145 3.74 -5.51 -3.25
N GLY A 146 4.05 -4.40 -2.57
CA GLY A 146 5.16 -4.26 -1.63
C GLY A 146 4.94 -3.04 -0.75
N LEU A 147 4.97 -3.21 0.56
CA LEU A 147 4.66 -2.16 1.53
C LEU A 147 5.75 -2.06 2.60
N ASP A 148 6.47 -0.94 2.60
CA ASP A 148 7.41 -0.50 3.63
C ASP A 148 6.90 0.78 4.32
N GLY A 149 7.12 0.88 5.64
CA GLY A 149 6.64 2.02 6.45
C GLY A 149 5.24 1.83 7.03
N SER A 150 4.52 2.93 7.24
CA SER A 150 3.20 2.95 7.89
C SER A 150 2.09 3.25 6.89
N ALA A 151 1.01 2.47 6.86
CA ALA A 151 -0.08 2.67 5.92
C ALA A 151 -1.46 2.39 6.52
N VAL A 152 -2.44 3.20 6.11
CA VAL A 152 -3.87 2.98 6.31
C VAL A 152 -4.50 2.72 4.95
N LEU A 153 -5.22 1.62 4.81
CA LEU A 153 -5.76 1.12 3.56
C LEU A 153 -7.26 0.87 3.73
N GLN A 154 -8.09 1.49 2.91
CA GLN A 154 -9.55 1.40 3.02
C GLN A 154 -10.18 1.15 1.66
N SER A 155 -10.91 0.05 1.46
CA SER A 155 -11.60 -0.22 0.20
C SER A 155 -13.10 -0.01 0.22
N ARG A 156 -13.73 0.12 1.41
CA ARG A 156 -15.18 0.35 1.59
C ARG A 156 -16.09 -0.62 0.81
N GLY A 157 -15.73 -1.91 0.78
CA GLY A 157 -16.50 -3.00 0.18
C GLY A 157 -15.82 -3.68 -1.01
N GLY A 158 -14.64 -3.21 -1.43
CA GLY A 158 -13.85 -3.83 -2.48
C GLY A 158 -12.84 -4.87 -1.96
N PRO A 159 -12.47 -5.90 -2.71
CA PRO A 159 -11.46 -6.86 -2.27
C PRO A 159 -10.08 -6.18 -2.13
N MET A 160 -9.28 -6.65 -1.19
CA MET A 160 -7.93 -6.13 -0.93
C MET A 160 -6.88 -7.21 -1.09
N GLN A 161 -5.76 -6.87 -1.72
CA GLN A 161 -4.58 -7.72 -1.80
C GLN A 161 -3.35 -6.94 -1.35
N LEU A 162 -2.69 -7.40 -0.29
CA LEU A 162 -1.61 -6.69 0.38
C LEU A 162 -0.39 -7.58 0.49
N ARG A 163 0.78 -7.07 0.11
CA ARG A 163 2.07 -7.72 0.34
C ARG A 163 2.92 -6.81 1.20
N VAL A 164 3.16 -7.25 2.42
CA VAL A 164 3.93 -6.51 3.41
C VAL A 164 5.40 -6.87 3.25
N HIS A 165 6.30 -5.90 3.42
CA HIS A 165 7.74 -6.13 3.42
C HIS A 165 8.31 -6.11 4.83
N LYS A 166 9.55 -6.58 4.98
CA LYS A 166 10.26 -6.64 6.27
C LYS A 166 10.41 -5.30 6.99
N ASN A 167 10.32 -4.17 6.28
CA ASN A 167 10.41 -2.83 6.88
C ASN A 167 9.05 -2.14 7.03
N ALA A 168 7.96 -2.89 7.00
CA ALA A 168 6.67 -2.36 7.42
C ALA A 168 6.68 -2.04 8.92
N LEU A 169 6.03 -0.94 9.30
CA LEU A 169 5.98 -0.45 10.68
C LEU A 169 4.57 -0.60 11.26
N SER A 170 3.58 0.03 10.64
CA SER A 170 2.18 -0.06 11.08
C SER A 170 1.25 -0.12 9.87
N VAL A 171 0.50 -1.21 9.71
CA VAL A 171 -0.42 -1.39 8.58
C VAL A 171 -1.82 -1.61 9.13
N TYR A 172 -2.76 -0.73 8.79
CA TYR A 172 -4.18 -0.93 9.03
C TYR A 172 -4.89 -1.11 7.69
N ALA A 173 -5.65 -2.18 7.54
CA ALA A 173 -6.43 -2.45 6.34
C ALA A 173 -7.89 -2.73 6.69
N ASP A 174 -8.82 -1.97 6.12
CA ASP A 174 -10.26 -2.15 6.26
C ASP A 174 -10.92 -2.30 4.88
N SER A 175 -11.46 -3.48 4.63
CA SER A 175 -12.13 -3.76 3.35
C SER A 175 -13.63 -3.41 3.35
N GLY A 176 -14.22 -3.01 4.47
CA GLY A 176 -15.65 -2.71 4.57
C GLY A 176 -16.58 -3.90 4.33
N GLY A 177 -16.12 -5.14 4.54
CA GLY A 177 -16.94 -6.34 4.36
C GLY A 177 -16.51 -7.29 3.24
N ALA A 178 -15.42 -6.99 2.53
CA ALA A 178 -14.91 -7.80 1.43
C ALA A 178 -13.69 -8.64 1.83
N ASP A 179 -13.18 -9.45 0.90
CA ASP A 179 -12.06 -10.32 1.20
C ASP A 179 -10.72 -9.55 1.26
N ILE A 180 -9.86 -9.93 2.20
CA ILE A 180 -8.49 -9.44 2.33
C ILE A 180 -7.53 -10.61 2.18
N ALA A 181 -6.65 -10.54 1.18
CA ALA A 181 -5.50 -11.43 1.04
C ALA A 181 -4.23 -10.68 1.45
N CYS A 182 -3.63 -11.04 2.58
CA CYS A 182 -2.40 -10.45 3.10
C CYS A 182 -1.24 -11.45 3.02
N TYR A 183 -0.12 -11.02 2.46
CA TYR A 183 1.10 -11.80 2.36
C TYR A 183 2.17 -11.18 3.23
N ILE A 184 2.73 -11.98 4.14
CA ILE A 184 3.71 -11.56 5.14
C ILE A 184 5.02 -12.33 4.89
N PRO A 185 6.19 -11.67 4.92
CA PRO A 185 7.45 -12.35 4.70
C PRO A 185 7.88 -13.07 6.00
N PRO A 186 8.64 -14.18 5.89
CA PRO A 186 8.98 -15.03 7.04
C PRO A 186 9.83 -14.35 8.11
N ASP A 187 10.53 -13.28 7.74
CA ASP A 187 11.42 -12.50 8.59
C ASP A 187 10.72 -11.31 9.28
N LEU A 188 9.41 -11.10 9.04
CA LEU A 188 8.68 -10.03 9.71
C LEU A 188 8.40 -10.39 11.17
N VAL A 189 9.02 -9.66 12.10
CA VAL A 189 8.71 -9.73 13.52
C VAL A 189 7.65 -8.68 13.85
N GLY A 190 6.44 -9.13 14.20
CA GLY A 190 5.32 -8.23 14.46
C GLY A 190 4.10 -8.89 15.09
N HIS A 191 3.09 -8.06 15.34
CA HIS A 191 1.78 -8.49 15.82
C HIS A 191 0.75 -8.29 14.72
N VAL A 192 -0.01 -9.35 14.42
CA VAL A 192 -1.16 -9.28 13.52
C VAL A 192 -2.43 -9.34 14.36
N SER A 193 -3.21 -8.25 14.35
CA SER A 193 -4.55 -8.18 14.91
C SER A 193 -5.58 -8.31 13.80
N MET A 194 -6.70 -8.95 14.11
CA MET A 194 -7.73 -9.22 13.13
C MET A 194 -9.13 -8.94 13.67
N LEU A 195 -9.92 -8.24 12.86
CA LEU A 195 -11.32 -7.92 13.12
C LEU A 195 -12.13 -8.51 11.95
N GLY A 196 -12.60 -9.75 12.09
CA GLY A 196 -13.31 -10.44 11.02
C GLY A 196 -13.88 -11.78 11.46
N ARG A 197 -14.79 -12.35 10.65
CA ARG A 197 -15.47 -13.61 11.00
C ARG A 197 -14.75 -14.87 10.54
N ARG A 198 -13.95 -14.80 9.48
CA ARG A 198 -13.31 -15.98 8.88
C ARG A 198 -11.84 -15.68 8.61
N LEU A 199 -11.00 -16.44 9.28
CA LEU A 199 -9.55 -16.41 9.10
C LEU A 199 -9.10 -17.72 8.48
N HIS A 200 -8.38 -17.61 7.37
CA HIS A 200 -7.64 -18.73 6.79
C HIS A 200 -6.14 -18.50 6.99
N ILE A 201 -5.59 -19.21 7.98
CA ILE A 201 -4.13 -19.32 8.16
C ILE A 201 -3.70 -20.62 7.48
N PRO A 202 -2.80 -20.59 6.49
CA PRO A 202 -2.23 -21.79 5.92
C PRO A 202 -1.31 -22.48 6.96
N PRO A 203 -1.19 -23.81 6.89
CA PRO A 203 -0.58 -24.63 7.96
C PRO A 203 0.93 -24.36 8.18
N ASP A 204 1.57 -23.62 7.29
CA ASP A 204 2.98 -23.24 7.31
C ASP A 204 3.29 -21.97 8.12
N LEU A 205 2.28 -21.15 8.43
CA LEU A 205 2.47 -19.93 9.23
C LEU A 205 2.43 -20.24 10.73
N GLN A 206 3.56 -20.06 11.43
CA GLN A 206 3.60 -20.09 12.90
C GLN A 206 3.01 -18.80 13.47
N ALA A 207 1.71 -18.80 13.74
CA ALA A 207 1.05 -17.72 14.45
C ALA A 207 1.09 -17.95 15.97
N SER A 208 1.73 -17.06 16.73
CA SER A 208 1.61 -17.02 18.19
C SER A 208 0.63 -15.90 18.59
N GLU A 209 -0.53 -16.26 19.15
CA GLU A 209 -1.52 -15.28 19.60
C GLU A 209 -1.02 -14.50 20.83
N GLY A 210 -1.13 -13.17 20.79
CA GLY A 210 -0.90 -12.30 21.93
C GLY A 210 -2.05 -12.38 22.94
N LEU A 211 -1.72 -12.20 24.22
CA LEU A 211 -2.51 -12.46 25.44
C LEU A 211 -3.91 -11.82 25.59
N GLN A 212 -4.56 -11.27 24.56
CA GLN A 212 -5.92 -10.70 24.63
C GLN A 212 -7.01 -11.45 23.84
N GLY A 213 -6.68 -12.55 23.16
CA GLY A 213 -7.66 -13.52 22.65
C GLY A 213 -7.28 -14.93 23.09
N ARG A 214 -8.17 -15.65 23.79
CA ARG A 214 -7.90 -17.05 24.22
C ARG A 214 -8.03 -18.02 23.03
N ARG A 215 -6.93 -18.66 22.62
CA ARG A 215 -6.64 -20.10 22.87
C ARG A 215 -5.16 -20.42 22.59
N MET A 216 -4.43 -20.83 23.64
CA MET A 216 -3.07 -21.38 23.52
C MET A 216 -3.09 -22.83 23.03
N TRP A 217 -2.17 -23.18 22.13
CA TRP A 217 -1.67 -24.55 21.95
C TRP A 217 -0.15 -24.53 21.93
N ASN A 218 0.44 -25.14 22.95
CA ASN A 218 1.85 -25.54 22.97
C ASN A 218 1.97 -26.86 22.21
N VAL A 219 2.98 -26.98 21.35
CA VAL A 219 3.59 -28.29 21.10
C VAL A 219 4.99 -28.23 21.69
N MET A 220 5.14 -28.95 22.80
CA MET A 220 6.44 -29.30 23.37
C MET A 220 7.25 -30.05 22.31
N GLU A 221 8.51 -29.67 22.12
CA GLU A 221 9.52 -30.67 21.84
C GLU A 221 10.42 -30.80 23.06
N LEU A 222 10.16 -31.89 23.78
CA LEU A 222 10.86 -32.39 24.94
C LEU A 222 12.14 -33.09 24.44
N GLN A 223 13.27 -32.43 24.48
CA GLN A 223 14.61 -33.04 24.59
C GLN A 223 15.42 -32.10 25.50
N GLY A 224 15.69 -32.39 26.77
CA GLY A 224 16.33 -33.59 27.28
C GLY A 224 17.84 -33.36 27.36
N SER A 225 18.33 -32.65 28.38
CA SER A 225 19.69 -32.85 28.90
C SER A 225 19.84 -32.32 30.32
N GLN A 226 20.45 -33.15 31.15
CA GLN A 226 20.63 -33.01 32.58
C GLN A 226 21.79 -32.07 32.95
N ARG A 227 21.65 -31.48 34.15
CA ARG A 227 22.65 -31.17 35.19
C ARG A 227 24.13 -31.09 34.82
N GLU A 228 24.78 -30.01 35.27
CA GLU A 228 25.78 -30.12 36.34
C GLU A 228 26.05 -28.79 37.05
N ASP A 229 26.27 -28.89 38.37
CA ASP A 229 26.57 -27.83 39.34
C ASP A 229 28.01 -27.32 39.21
N GLY A 230 28.26 -26.06 39.60
CA GLY A 230 29.62 -25.58 39.86
C GLY A 230 29.76 -24.10 40.13
N ARG A 231 29.80 -23.73 41.42
CA ARG A 231 30.18 -22.39 41.94
C ARG A 231 31.57 -21.97 41.45
N LEU A 232 31.77 -20.67 41.20
CA LEU A 232 32.75 -19.81 41.90
C LEU A 232 32.65 -18.34 41.48
N SER A 233 32.90 -17.48 42.46
CA SER A 233 32.84 -16.02 42.50
C SER A 233 34.01 -15.31 41.82
N GLY A 234 33.78 -14.11 41.26
CA GLY A 234 34.82 -13.07 41.22
C GLY A 234 34.72 -12.02 40.11
N ARG A 235 34.52 -10.75 40.54
CA ARG A 235 34.92 -9.47 39.91
C ARG A 235 34.17 -8.94 38.66
N GLN A 236 33.52 -7.78 38.87
CA GLN A 236 33.30 -6.67 37.91
C GLN A 236 34.66 -5.99 37.56
N PRO A 237 34.84 -5.23 36.43
CA PRO A 237 33.97 -4.10 36.09
C PRO A 237 33.78 -3.68 34.60
N MET A 238 32.75 -2.84 34.42
CA MET A 238 32.54 -1.73 33.45
C MET A 238 32.56 -1.93 31.92
N GLU A 239 31.56 -1.24 31.33
CA GLU A 239 31.42 -0.75 29.95
C GLU A 239 31.16 -1.75 28.82
N LEU A 240 29.95 -1.73 28.27
CA LEU A 240 29.65 -0.92 27.09
C LEU A 240 28.14 -0.88 26.88
N SER A 241 27.68 0.29 26.44
CA SER A 241 26.32 0.61 26.03
C SER A 241 25.77 -0.42 25.04
N ASN A 242 24.92 -1.33 25.51
CA ASN A 242 23.92 -1.93 24.64
C ASN A 242 22.75 -0.95 24.61
N SER A 243 22.80 0.01 23.68
CA SER A 243 21.56 0.47 23.09
C SER A 243 20.90 -0.77 22.52
N SER A 244 20.04 -1.40 23.32
CA SER A 244 19.11 -2.40 22.85
C SER A 244 18.45 -1.75 21.65
N GLU A 245 18.82 -2.18 20.43
CA GLU A 245 17.99 -1.93 19.26
C GLU A 245 16.65 -2.55 19.62
N GLU A 246 15.76 -1.72 20.14
CA GLU A 246 14.39 -2.07 20.41
C GLU A 246 13.85 -2.47 19.05
N VAL A 247 13.83 -3.78 18.80
CA VAL A 247 13.38 -4.35 17.54
C VAL A 247 12.00 -3.79 17.32
N GLN A 248 11.88 -2.82 16.40
CA GLN A 248 10.61 -2.19 16.09
C GLN A 248 9.71 -3.29 15.55
N LYS A 249 8.77 -3.73 16.39
CA LYS A 249 7.81 -4.77 16.02
C LYS A 249 6.78 -4.14 15.10
N ALA A 250 6.59 -4.73 13.93
CA ALA A 250 5.54 -4.28 13.01
C ALA A 250 4.15 -4.54 13.63
N GLY A 251 3.24 -3.59 13.55
CA GLY A 251 1.82 -3.77 13.91
C GLY A 251 0.97 -3.88 12.65
N ILE A 252 0.32 -5.02 12.41
CA ILE A 252 -0.60 -5.20 11.29
C ILE A 252 -2.00 -5.42 11.85
N THR A 253 -2.98 -4.64 11.41
CA THR A 253 -4.40 -4.82 11.75
C THR A 253 -5.20 -5.00 10.48
N LEU A 254 -5.93 -6.10 10.38
CA LEU A 254 -6.77 -6.44 9.22
C LEU A 254 -8.24 -6.51 9.64
N ASP A 255 -9.12 -5.75 8.98
CA ASP A 255 -10.56 -5.71 9.22
C ASP A 255 -11.33 -6.04 7.93
N ALA A 256 -11.98 -7.20 7.90
CA ALA A 256 -12.81 -7.63 6.79
C ALA A 256 -14.32 -7.46 7.04
N GLY A 257 -14.68 -6.79 8.13
CA GLY A 257 -16.05 -6.61 8.58
C GLY A 257 -16.78 -7.93 8.85
N LEU A 258 -18.11 -7.87 8.79
CA LEU A 258 -18.99 -8.99 9.16
C LEU A 258 -19.12 -10.08 8.10
N LYS A 259 -18.70 -9.82 6.86
CA LYS A 259 -18.97 -10.70 5.71
C LYS A 259 -17.71 -11.20 4.99
N GLY A 260 -16.60 -10.46 5.08
CA GLY A 260 -15.37 -10.78 4.37
C GLY A 260 -14.54 -11.87 5.04
N THR A 261 -13.65 -12.47 4.25
CA THR A 261 -12.67 -13.45 4.70
C THR A 261 -11.28 -12.81 4.71
N ILE A 262 -10.51 -13.05 5.77
CA ILE A 262 -9.10 -12.67 5.85
C ILE A 262 -8.26 -13.92 5.61
N THR A 263 -7.38 -13.85 4.61
CA THR A 263 -6.40 -14.89 4.32
C THR A 263 -5.02 -14.30 4.53
N VAL A 264 -4.25 -14.86 5.46
CA VAL A 264 -2.86 -14.45 5.72
C VAL A 264 -1.94 -15.55 5.23
N GLN A 265 -1.03 -15.28 4.30
CA GLN A 265 -0.11 -16.29 3.77
C GLN A 265 1.34 -15.89 4.00
N GLN A 266 2.19 -16.86 4.33
CA GLN A 266 3.63 -16.64 4.35
C GLN A 266 4.14 -16.61 2.91
N GLN A 267 4.91 -15.59 2.54
CA GLN A 267 5.60 -15.60 1.25
C GLN A 267 6.84 -16.48 1.33
N SER A 268 6.81 -17.64 0.67
CA SER A 268 8.04 -18.33 0.30
C SER A 268 8.87 -17.40 -0.59
N TRP A 269 10.15 -17.22 -0.27
CA TRP A 269 11.08 -16.41 -1.07
C TRP A 269 11.14 -16.85 -2.54
N LEU A 270 10.93 -18.14 -2.82
CA LEU A 270 10.84 -18.70 -4.17
C LEU A 270 9.58 -18.24 -4.94
N ALA A 271 8.45 -18.10 -4.25
CA ALA A 271 7.21 -17.60 -4.86
C ALA A 271 7.30 -16.11 -5.19
N ALA A 272 8.02 -15.33 -4.36
CA ALA A 272 8.26 -13.91 -4.61
C ALA A 272 9.15 -13.69 -5.86
N ILE A 273 10.17 -14.52 -6.06
CA ILE A 273 11.03 -14.47 -7.26
C ILE A 273 10.27 -14.88 -8.52
N ALA A 274 9.49 -15.98 -8.46
CA ALA A 274 8.70 -16.45 -9.60
C ALA A 274 7.68 -15.39 -10.07
N ALA A 275 7.02 -14.71 -9.11
CA ALA A 275 6.09 -13.62 -9.42
C ALA A 275 6.78 -12.41 -10.08
N LYS A 276 7.99 -12.03 -9.65
CA LYS A 276 8.75 -10.91 -10.26
C LYS A 276 9.28 -11.23 -11.65
N GLN A 277 9.55 -12.50 -11.97
CA GLN A 277 10.11 -12.91 -13.26
C GLN A 277 9.05 -13.25 -14.31
N GLY A 278 7.75 -13.14 -13.99
CA GLY A 278 6.68 -13.53 -14.92
C GLY A 278 6.70 -15.01 -15.28
N LEU A 279 7.40 -15.84 -14.50
CA LEU A 279 7.45 -17.28 -14.66
C LEU A 279 6.13 -17.86 -14.19
N LYS A 280 5.18 -18.00 -15.12
CA LYS A 280 4.02 -18.86 -14.92
C LYS A 280 4.53 -20.30 -14.81
N ARG A 281 4.12 -20.98 -13.74
CA ARG A 281 4.28 -22.44 -13.61
C ARG A 281 3.56 -23.15 -14.74
#